data_AF-A0AAD7RDR5-F1
#
_entry.id   AF-A0AAD7RDR5-F1
#
_cell.length_a   1.000
_cell.length_b   1.000
_cell.length_c   1.000
_cell.angle_alpha   90.00
_cell.angle_beta   90.00
_cell.angle_gamma   90.00
#
_symmetry.space_group_name_H-M   'P 1'
#
loop_
_entity.id
_entity.type
_entity.pdbx_description
1 polymer ?
#
loop_
_entity_poly.entity_id
_entity_poly.type
_entity_poly.pdbx_seq_one_letter_code
_entity_poly.pdbx_strand_id
1 'polypeptide(L)'
;MLRLRCKAKNGTHMMQGLTHQSCVQELKSKVEELTGIPCNVQKIMVGYPPSSLDLSSGGSLKDYPIKSGDTLIVEEEKNKPVPQAKAAVTKDQVPAVPRLHSSPALARRVVPADNSCLFTSVSYVVEGGVYDPACAPEMRGLIAQIVASDPTSYSEAVLGKTNEDYCAWIRRDDTWGGAIEVSILSKFYRCEICVVDTQTVRVDRFGEDAGYRKRVLLIYDGIHYDPLQREAPGRTRRRRPSSPRPTTSSWPRRWSWRTRRGGSGSSRTSTASRCAAWCAKPAWLGRPRHAITPRRRGTLTLERCERFPPAPTFP
;
A
#
# COMPACT_ATOMS: atom_id res chain seq x y z
N MET A 1 26.31 -5.42 -3.10
CA MET A 1 25.74 -6.02 -1.88
C MET A 1 24.23 -6.12 -2.04
N LEU A 2 23.65 -7.25 -1.61
CA LEU A 2 22.21 -7.49 -1.56
C LEU A 2 21.65 -6.83 -0.29
N ARG A 3 20.58 -6.05 -0.43
CA ARG A 3 19.77 -5.55 0.70
C ARG A 3 18.53 -6.42 0.81
N LEU A 4 18.52 -7.39 1.73
CA LEU A 4 17.39 -8.32 1.87
C LEU A 4 16.64 -8.04 3.17
N ARG A 5 15.34 -8.33 3.19
CA ARG A 5 14.52 -8.35 4.40
C ARG A 5 14.21 -9.80 4.75
N CYS A 6 14.36 -10.17 6.01
CA CYS A 6 14.03 -11.50 6.52
C CYS A 6 12.80 -11.38 7.42
N LYS A 7 11.68 -12.02 7.07
CA LYS A 7 10.46 -12.09 7.88
C LYS A 7 10.37 -13.47 8.52
N ALA A 8 10.39 -13.52 9.85
CA ALA A 8 10.20 -14.75 10.61
C ALA A 8 9.15 -14.54 11.73
N LYS A 9 8.86 -15.60 12.48
CA LYS A 9 7.92 -15.57 13.62
C LYS A 9 8.26 -14.50 14.67
N ASN A 10 9.54 -14.14 14.79
CA ASN A 10 10.05 -13.18 15.77
C ASN A 10 10.10 -11.73 15.23
N GLY A 11 9.61 -11.47 14.01
CA GLY A 11 9.56 -10.14 13.42
C GLY A 11 10.27 -10.03 12.06
N THR A 12 10.45 -8.80 11.61
CA THR A 12 11.16 -8.50 10.35
C THR A 12 12.55 -7.97 10.66
N HIS A 13 13.57 -8.60 10.09
CA HIS A 13 14.98 -8.27 10.26
C HIS A 13 15.57 -7.78 8.94
N MET A 14 16.47 -6.80 9.02
CA MET A 14 17.21 -6.36 7.84
C MET A 14 18.48 -7.19 7.71
N MET A 15 18.65 -7.84 6.58
CA MET A 15 19.81 -8.68 6.28
C MET A 15 20.79 -7.90 5.41
N GLN A 16 21.97 -7.64 5.97
CA GLN A 16 23.04 -6.89 5.33
C GLN A 16 24.30 -7.77 5.22
N GLY A 17 25.17 -7.45 4.25
CA GLY A 17 26.46 -8.12 4.08
C GLY A 17 26.50 -9.27 3.07
N LEU A 18 25.36 -9.72 2.55
CA LEU A 18 25.33 -10.72 1.47
C LEU A 18 25.61 -10.09 0.11
N THR A 19 26.20 -10.85 -0.80
CA THR A 19 26.43 -10.46 -2.20
C THR A 19 25.86 -11.50 -3.16
N HIS A 20 25.81 -11.20 -4.46
CA HIS A 20 25.43 -12.20 -5.46
C HIS A 20 26.41 -13.39 -5.52
N GLN A 21 27.64 -13.21 -5.00
CA GLN A 21 28.67 -14.25 -4.95
C GLN A 21 28.63 -15.06 -3.64
N SER A 22 27.92 -14.57 -2.62
CA SER A 22 27.73 -15.29 -1.37
C SER A 22 27.14 -16.66 -1.62
N CYS A 23 27.57 -17.66 -0.86
CA CYS A 23 27.04 -19.00 -0.98
C CYS A 23 25.69 -19.15 -0.25
N VAL A 24 24.94 -20.20 -0.59
CA VAL A 24 23.69 -20.55 0.10
C VAL A 24 23.90 -20.77 1.60
N GLN A 25 25.07 -21.28 2.01
CA GLN A 25 25.40 -21.51 3.41
C GLN A 25 25.53 -20.19 4.19
N GLU A 26 26.15 -19.16 3.60
CA GLU A 26 26.22 -17.83 4.21
C GLU A 26 24.82 -17.22 4.42
N LEU A 27 23.91 -17.41 3.47
CA LEU A 27 22.52 -17.00 3.61
C LEU A 27 21.84 -17.72 4.79
N LYS A 28 21.96 -19.05 4.87
CA LYS A 28 21.37 -19.84 5.96
C LYS A 28 21.93 -19.47 7.33
N SER A 29 23.25 -19.30 7.44
CA SER A 29 23.90 -18.84 8.68
C SER A 29 23.39 -17.46 9.09
N LYS A 30 23.20 -16.53 8.13
CA LYS A 30 22.68 -15.20 8.42
C LYS A 30 21.20 -15.22 8.83
N VAL A 31 20.42 -16.13 8.25
CA VAL A 31 19.04 -16.38 8.69
C VAL A 31 19.02 -16.93 10.11
N GLU A 32 19.88 -17.88 10.45
CA GLU A 32 19.98 -18.45 11.80
C GLU A 32 20.35 -17.37 12.83
N GLU A 33 21.34 -16.53 12.53
CA GLU A 33 21.75 -15.40 13.36
C GLU A 33 20.59 -14.42 13.65
N LEU A 34 19.78 -14.09 12.64
CA LEU A 34 18.70 -13.11 12.77
C LEU A 34 17.40 -13.67 13.34
N THR A 35 17.09 -14.94 13.05
CA THR A 35 15.79 -15.54 13.35
C THR A 35 15.83 -16.55 14.49
N GLY A 36 17.02 -17.04 14.85
CA GLY A 36 17.21 -18.15 15.79
C GLY A 36 16.71 -19.49 15.25
N ILE A 37 16.39 -19.60 13.95
CA ILE A 37 15.95 -20.85 13.30
C ILE A 37 17.19 -21.57 12.75
N PRO A 38 17.54 -22.77 13.25
CA PRO A 38 18.74 -23.48 12.82
C PRO A 38 18.74 -23.84 11.33
N CYS A 39 19.90 -23.82 10.67
CA CYS A 39 20.06 -24.06 9.22
C CYS A 39 19.34 -25.31 8.68
N ASN A 40 19.17 -26.36 9.50
CA ASN A 40 18.56 -27.65 9.16
C ASN A 40 17.03 -27.65 9.18
N VAL A 41 16.38 -26.63 9.74
CA VAL A 41 14.91 -26.49 9.83
C VAL A 41 14.41 -25.19 9.19
N GLN A 42 15.27 -24.48 8.45
CA GLN A 42 14.90 -23.26 7.73
C GLN A 42 14.16 -23.58 6.43
N LYS A 43 12.91 -23.15 6.35
CA LYS A 43 12.15 -23.07 5.10
C LYS A 43 12.10 -21.62 4.63
N ILE A 44 12.85 -21.31 3.58
CA ILE A 44 12.97 -19.95 3.02
C ILE A 44 12.05 -19.83 1.80
N MET A 45 11.21 -18.79 1.77
CA MET A 45 10.30 -18.48 0.67
C MET A 45 10.58 -17.09 0.12
N VAL A 46 10.43 -16.91 -1.19
CA VAL A 46 10.71 -15.64 -1.90
C VAL A 46 9.58 -15.26 -2.85
N GLY A 47 9.49 -13.97 -3.18
CA GLY A 47 8.51 -13.42 -4.13
C GLY A 47 7.09 -13.32 -3.59
N TYR A 48 6.18 -12.83 -4.44
CA TYR A 48 4.74 -12.82 -4.17
C TYR A 48 3.97 -13.32 -5.40
N PRO A 49 3.16 -14.39 -5.28
CA PRO A 49 2.89 -15.18 -4.07
C PRO A 49 4.14 -15.93 -3.56
N PRO A 50 4.31 -16.12 -2.22
CA PRO A 50 5.49 -16.74 -1.65
C PRO A 50 5.70 -18.15 -2.22
N SER A 51 6.85 -18.37 -2.82
CA SER A 51 7.24 -19.66 -3.39
C SER A 51 8.45 -20.19 -2.62
N SER A 52 8.43 -21.48 -2.26
CA SER A 52 9.54 -22.13 -1.55
C SER A 52 10.80 -22.07 -2.41
N LEU A 53 11.86 -21.49 -1.86
CA LEU A 53 13.15 -21.44 -2.51
C LEU A 53 13.87 -22.77 -2.23
N ASP A 54 13.99 -23.60 -3.26
CA ASP A 54 14.73 -24.85 -3.14
C ASP A 54 16.24 -24.57 -3.11
N LEU A 55 16.80 -24.53 -1.89
CA LEU A 55 18.21 -24.28 -1.62
C LEU A 55 19.02 -25.58 -1.47
N SER A 56 18.50 -26.72 -1.95
CA SER A 56 19.12 -28.04 -1.80
C SER A 56 20.31 -28.28 -2.75
N SER A 57 20.34 -27.61 -3.90
CA SER A 57 21.37 -27.77 -4.94
C SER A 57 22.70 -27.10 -4.62
N GLY A 58 22.78 -26.32 -3.53
CA GLY A 58 23.97 -25.53 -3.19
C GLY A 58 24.28 -24.44 -4.22
N GLY A 59 25.45 -23.80 -4.12
CA GLY A 59 25.87 -22.77 -5.07
C GLY A 59 25.80 -21.33 -4.55
N SER A 60 25.79 -20.37 -5.47
CA SER A 60 25.86 -18.94 -5.16
C SER A 60 24.51 -18.24 -5.30
N LEU A 61 24.28 -17.16 -4.55
CA LEU A 61 22.98 -16.47 -4.53
C LEU A 61 22.55 -15.90 -5.89
N LYS A 62 23.48 -15.73 -6.85
CA LYS A 62 23.17 -15.35 -8.24
C LYS A 62 22.32 -16.38 -8.99
N ASP A 63 22.42 -17.66 -8.60
CA ASP A 63 21.77 -18.78 -9.29
C ASP A 63 20.31 -18.93 -8.83
N TYR A 64 19.91 -18.12 -7.85
CA TYR A 64 18.58 -18.10 -7.27
C TYR A 64 17.85 -16.80 -7.61
N PRO A 65 16.50 -16.80 -7.67
CA PRO A 65 15.69 -15.61 -7.93
C PRO A 65 15.65 -14.65 -6.73
N ILE A 66 16.81 -14.25 -6.21
CA ILE A 66 16.98 -13.30 -5.11
C ILE A 66 17.54 -12.00 -5.66
N LYS A 67 16.79 -10.91 -5.48
CA LYS A 67 17.18 -9.56 -5.86
C LYS A 67 17.32 -8.65 -4.65
N SER A 68 18.12 -7.60 -4.79
CA SER A 68 18.21 -6.56 -3.76
C SER A 68 16.83 -5.88 -3.62
N GLY A 69 16.33 -5.78 -2.38
CA GLY A 69 14.99 -5.29 -2.04
C GLY A 69 13.99 -6.40 -1.68
N ASP A 70 14.32 -7.66 -1.99
CA ASP A 70 13.45 -8.80 -1.76
C ASP A 70 13.24 -9.08 -0.27
N THR A 71 12.07 -9.65 0.02
CA THR A 71 11.73 -10.15 1.34
C THR A 71 11.76 -11.67 1.31
N LEU A 72 12.67 -12.26 2.07
CA LEU A 72 12.73 -13.68 2.38
C LEU A 72 11.79 -13.94 3.56
N ILE A 73 10.83 -14.85 3.40
CA ILE A 73 9.98 -15.32 4.49
C ILE A 73 10.59 -16.63 5.00
N VAL A 74 10.91 -16.69 6.29
CA VAL A 74 11.56 -17.84 6.92
C VAL A 74 10.60 -18.48 7.91
N GLU A 75 10.26 -19.73 7.64
CA GLU A 75 9.49 -20.59 8.52
C GLU A 75 10.38 -21.66 9.14
N GLU A 76 10.04 -22.09 10.35
CA GLU A 76 10.67 -23.23 10.99
C GLU A 76 9.91 -24.51 10.61
N GLU A 77 10.57 -25.42 9.92
CA GLU A 77 10.02 -26.72 9.57
C GLU A 77 10.22 -27.68 10.75
N LYS A 78 9.12 -28.01 11.45
CA LYS A 78 9.15 -28.97 12.57
C LYS A 78 9.45 -30.37 12.02
N ASN A 79 10.71 -30.78 12.08
CA ASN A 79 11.15 -32.07 11.60
C ASN A 79 10.55 -33.21 12.46
N LYS A 80 9.67 -34.02 11.86
CA LYS A 80 9.30 -35.36 12.36
C LYS A 80 10.29 -36.35 11.70
N PRO A 81 10.87 -37.34 12.40
CA PRO A 81 11.96 -38.13 11.85
C PRO A 81 11.55 -38.91 10.58
N VAL A 82 12.44 -38.90 9.60
CA VAL A 82 12.39 -39.56 8.28
C VAL A 82 12.40 -41.09 8.41
N PRO A 83 12.02 -41.86 7.38
CA PRO A 83 13.09 -42.43 6.53
C PRO A 83 12.80 -42.40 5.02
N GLN A 84 13.89 -42.17 4.28
CA GLN A 84 13.99 -42.31 2.83
C GLN A 84 13.68 -43.76 2.39
N ALA A 85 12.84 -43.92 1.37
CA ALA A 85 13.04 -44.93 0.32
C ALA A 85 12.26 -44.54 -0.94
N LYS A 86 12.83 -44.94 -2.07
CA LYS A 86 12.59 -44.52 -3.45
C LYS A 86 11.23 -44.95 -4.03
N ALA A 87 10.83 -44.20 -5.05
CA ALA A 87 10.34 -44.65 -6.37
C ALA A 87 8.84 -44.50 -6.71
N ALA A 88 8.68 -44.03 -7.95
CA ALA A 88 7.63 -44.33 -8.93
C ALA A 88 6.26 -43.62 -8.84
N VAL A 89 6.12 -42.69 -9.80
CA VAL A 89 4.93 -42.32 -10.56
C VAL A 89 3.79 -43.35 -10.51
N THR A 90 2.60 -42.92 -10.12
CA THR A 90 1.34 -43.32 -10.76
C THR A 90 0.27 -42.26 -10.52
N LYS A 91 -0.40 -41.87 -11.61
CA LYS A 91 -1.68 -41.17 -11.59
C LYS A 91 -2.69 -42.09 -10.91
N ASP A 92 -3.39 -41.62 -9.88
CA ASP A 92 -4.85 -41.52 -9.87
C ASP A 92 -5.42 -41.16 -8.49
N GLN A 93 -6.43 -40.28 -8.53
CA GLN A 93 -7.56 -40.18 -7.61
C GLN A 93 -7.30 -39.76 -6.15
N VAL A 94 -7.39 -38.44 -5.90
CA VAL A 94 -7.68 -37.89 -4.56
C VAL A 94 -9.21 -37.79 -4.40
N PRO A 95 -9.82 -38.33 -3.33
CA PRO A 95 -11.24 -38.14 -3.07
C PRO A 95 -11.53 -36.65 -2.79
N ALA A 96 -12.53 -36.11 -3.47
CA ALA A 96 -12.94 -34.71 -3.34
C ALA A 96 -13.48 -34.43 -1.93
N VAL A 97 -12.68 -33.79 -1.09
CA VAL A 97 -13.19 -33.08 0.09
C VAL A 97 -14.05 -31.92 -0.43
N PRO A 98 -15.33 -31.78 -0.03
CA PRO A 98 -16.16 -30.68 -0.46
C PRO A 98 -15.52 -29.37 0.00
N ARG A 99 -15.03 -28.56 -0.94
CA ARG A 99 -14.49 -27.23 -0.64
C ARG A 99 -15.63 -26.35 -0.12
N LEU A 100 -15.71 -26.27 1.19
CA LEU A 100 -16.51 -25.31 1.94
C LEU A 100 -16.22 -23.91 1.37
N HIS A 101 -17.28 -23.26 0.87
CA HIS A 101 -17.36 -21.88 0.37
C HIS A 101 -16.02 -21.15 0.21
N SER A 102 -15.51 -21.08 -1.03
CA SER A 102 -14.36 -20.23 -1.35
C SER A 102 -14.72 -18.77 -1.06
N SER A 103 -14.24 -18.27 0.07
CA SER A 103 -14.34 -16.85 0.39
C SER A 103 -13.70 -16.05 -0.74
N PRO A 104 -14.33 -14.95 -1.19
CA PRO A 104 -13.80 -14.17 -2.29
C PRO A 104 -12.39 -13.66 -1.92
N ALA A 105 -11.40 -14.01 -2.74
CA ALA A 105 -10.02 -13.61 -2.53
C ALA A 105 -9.80 -12.17 -3.02
N LEU A 106 -8.86 -11.45 -2.40
CA LEU A 106 -8.33 -10.21 -2.94
C LEU A 106 -7.11 -10.53 -3.79
N ALA A 107 -7.08 -10.05 -5.02
CA ALA A 107 -5.94 -10.18 -5.92
C ALA A 107 -5.31 -8.81 -6.20
N ARG A 108 -3.98 -8.77 -6.14
CA ARG A 108 -3.16 -7.67 -6.64
C ARG A 108 -3.17 -7.71 -8.16
N ARG A 109 -3.47 -6.56 -8.79
CA ARG A 109 -3.34 -6.39 -10.23
C ARG A 109 -2.15 -5.46 -10.48
N VAL A 110 -1.09 -6.00 -11.09
CA VAL A 110 0.13 -5.21 -11.36
C VAL A 110 -0.15 -4.16 -12.44
N VAL A 111 0.23 -2.91 -12.16
CA VAL A 111 0.30 -1.79 -13.11
C VAL A 111 1.77 -1.46 -13.43
N PRO A 112 2.06 -0.73 -14.53
CA PRO A 112 3.43 -0.33 -14.85
C PRO A 112 4.12 0.40 -13.72
N ALA A 113 5.39 0.09 -13.48
CA ALA A 113 6.24 0.76 -12.51
C ALA A 113 6.79 2.07 -13.10
N ASP A 114 5.88 2.97 -13.46
CA ASP A 114 6.18 4.33 -13.86
C ASP A 114 5.87 5.30 -12.71
N ASN A 115 6.24 6.57 -12.91
CA ASN A 115 5.98 7.65 -11.94
C ASN A 115 4.47 7.96 -11.77
N SER A 116 3.59 7.22 -12.45
CA SER A 116 2.14 7.40 -12.46
C SER A 116 1.34 6.21 -11.91
N CYS A 117 2.01 5.21 -11.31
CA CYS A 117 1.36 4.01 -10.75
C CYS A 117 0.19 4.31 -9.80
N LEU A 118 0.26 5.39 -9.00
CA LEU A 118 -0.86 5.81 -8.14
C LEU A 118 -2.12 6.11 -8.95
N PHE A 119 -2.00 6.97 -9.98
CA PHE A 119 -3.14 7.44 -10.77
C PHE A 119 -3.76 6.28 -11.53
N THR A 120 -2.93 5.45 -12.17
CA THR A 120 -3.36 4.22 -12.85
C THR A 120 -4.08 3.28 -11.89
N SER A 121 -3.57 3.11 -10.68
CA SER A 121 -4.18 2.24 -9.67
C SER A 121 -5.53 2.77 -9.17
N VAL A 122 -5.63 4.06 -8.87
CA VAL A 122 -6.88 4.70 -8.44
C VAL A 122 -7.91 4.63 -9.58
N SER A 123 -7.54 5.02 -10.79
CA SER A 123 -8.39 4.94 -11.99
C SER A 123 -8.95 3.51 -12.15
N TYR A 124 -8.08 2.50 -12.06
CA TYR A 124 -8.48 1.10 -12.19
C TYR A 124 -9.60 0.72 -11.21
N VAL A 125 -9.46 1.06 -9.93
CA VAL A 125 -10.44 0.65 -8.91
C VAL A 125 -11.73 1.48 -8.95
N VAL A 126 -11.66 2.77 -9.29
CA VAL A 126 -12.86 3.63 -9.36
C VAL A 126 -13.68 3.36 -10.62
N GLU A 127 -13.03 2.99 -11.73
CA GLU A 127 -13.67 2.59 -12.99
C GLU A 127 -14.13 1.12 -13.00
N GLY A 128 -14.02 0.42 -11.87
CA GLY A 128 -14.55 -0.93 -11.71
C GLY A 128 -13.73 -2.02 -12.39
N GLY A 129 -12.42 -1.83 -12.49
CA GLY A 129 -11.45 -2.79 -13.01
C GLY A 129 -11.04 -2.57 -14.47
N VAL A 130 -11.30 -1.38 -15.01
CA VAL A 130 -10.88 -0.98 -16.36
C VAL A 130 -9.46 -0.43 -16.30
N TYR A 131 -8.56 -1.01 -17.09
CA TYR A 131 -7.18 -0.54 -17.18
C TYR A 131 -7.05 0.50 -18.29
N ASP A 132 -6.65 1.70 -17.93
CA ASP A 132 -6.34 2.79 -18.84
C ASP A 132 -4.96 3.40 -18.51
N PRO A 133 -3.92 3.15 -19.33
CA PRO A 133 -2.58 3.70 -19.09
C PRO A 133 -2.49 5.20 -19.38
N ALA A 134 -3.48 5.81 -20.04
CA ALA A 134 -3.46 7.22 -20.42
C ALA A 134 -4.21 8.14 -19.43
N CYS A 135 -4.70 7.61 -18.30
CA CYS A 135 -5.50 8.38 -17.35
C CYS A 135 -4.69 9.38 -16.50
N ALA A 136 -3.37 9.19 -16.37
CA ALA A 136 -2.55 9.96 -15.43
C ALA A 136 -2.51 11.47 -15.70
N PRO A 137 -2.32 11.96 -16.95
CA PRO A 137 -2.31 13.41 -17.23
C PRO A 137 -3.64 14.10 -16.86
N GLU A 138 -4.78 13.46 -17.14
CA GLU A 138 -6.10 14.00 -16.80
C GLU A 138 -6.28 14.06 -15.27
N MET A 139 -5.93 13.00 -14.56
CA MET A 139 -6.02 12.97 -13.09
C MET A 139 -5.10 13.99 -12.42
N ARG A 140 -3.88 14.17 -12.94
CA ARG A 140 -2.95 15.21 -12.47
C ARG A 140 -3.49 16.61 -12.73
N GLY A 141 -4.08 16.83 -13.90
CA GLY A 141 -4.75 18.07 -14.26
C GLY A 141 -5.90 18.42 -13.31
N LEU A 142 -6.73 17.43 -13.00
CA LEU A 142 -7.82 17.54 -12.02
C LEU A 142 -7.30 17.90 -10.62
N ILE A 143 -6.27 17.20 -10.14
CA ILE A 143 -5.68 17.49 -8.82
C ILE A 143 -5.17 18.92 -8.76
N ALA A 144 -4.44 19.36 -9.78
CA ALA A 144 -3.91 20.72 -9.82
C ALA A 144 -5.03 21.77 -9.87
N GLN A 145 -6.14 21.50 -10.55
CA GLN A 145 -7.32 22.39 -10.52
C GLN A 145 -7.94 22.48 -9.12
N ILE A 146 -8.10 21.33 -8.43
CA ILE A 146 -8.64 21.31 -7.05
C ILE A 146 -7.72 22.05 -6.09
N VAL A 147 -6.40 21.84 -6.18
CA VAL A 147 -5.42 22.51 -5.33
C VAL A 147 -5.42 24.03 -5.54
N ALA A 148 -5.46 24.47 -6.79
CA ALA A 148 -5.54 25.89 -7.13
C ALA A 148 -6.85 26.56 -6.69
N SER A 149 -7.95 25.79 -6.62
CA SER A 149 -9.27 26.32 -6.24
C SER A 149 -9.42 26.60 -4.75
N ASP A 150 -8.56 26.04 -3.90
CA ASP A 150 -8.60 26.22 -2.44
C ASP A 150 -7.19 26.41 -1.83
N PRO A 151 -6.53 27.56 -2.08
CA PRO A 151 -5.18 27.81 -1.59
C PRO A 151 -5.07 27.89 -0.06
N THR A 152 -6.20 28.14 0.63
CA THR A 152 -6.23 28.17 2.09
C THR A 152 -6.09 26.76 2.66
N SER A 153 -6.84 25.78 2.15
CA SER A 153 -6.70 24.39 2.58
C SER A 153 -5.41 23.75 2.06
N TYR A 154 -4.99 24.10 0.84
CA TYR A 154 -3.76 23.61 0.21
C TYR A 154 -2.66 24.68 0.28
N SER A 155 -2.31 25.04 1.51
CA SER A 155 -1.23 25.97 1.82
C SER A 155 0.15 25.31 1.72
N GLU A 156 1.20 26.13 1.73
CA GLU A 156 2.58 25.64 1.71
C GLU A 156 2.92 24.68 2.86
N ALA A 157 2.31 24.88 4.03
CA ALA A 157 2.49 23.96 5.16
C ALA A 157 1.96 22.54 4.88
N VAL A 158 0.91 22.42 4.06
CA VAL A 158 0.31 21.13 3.66
C VAL A 158 1.06 20.54 2.48
N LEU A 159 1.41 21.36 1.49
CA LEU A 159 1.99 20.93 0.22
C LEU A 159 3.52 20.76 0.25
N GLY A 160 4.19 21.40 1.20
CA GLY A 160 5.66 21.49 1.27
C GLY A 160 6.30 22.33 0.17
N LYS A 161 5.50 23.10 -0.59
CA LYS A 161 5.85 24.04 -1.67
C LYS A 161 4.72 25.08 -1.79
N THR A 162 4.95 26.18 -2.49
CA THR A 162 3.86 27.11 -2.83
C THR A 162 2.73 26.40 -3.58
N ASN A 163 1.50 26.94 -3.51
CA ASN A 163 0.35 26.33 -4.16
C ASN A 163 0.56 26.24 -5.69
N GLU A 164 1.07 27.32 -6.28
CA GLU A 164 1.38 27.44 -7.70
C GLU A 164 2.47 26.45 -8.12
N ASP A 165 3.58 26.37 -7.37
CA ASP A 165 4.67 25.42 -7.67
C ASP A 165 4.21 23.98 -7.56
N TYR A 166 3.39 23.66 -6.56
CA TYR A 166 2.83 22.33 -6.42
C TYR A 166 1.90 21.99 -7.59
N CYS A 167 1.06 22.93 -8.03
CA CYS A 167 0.19 22.75 -9.20
C CYS A 167 0.99 22.50 -10.49
N ALA A 168 2.12 23.18 -10.68
CA ALA A 168 3.02 22.92 -11.79
C ALA A 168 3.72 21.54 -11.65
N TRP A 169 4.19 21.22 -10.44
CA TRP A 169 4.90 19.99 -10.11
C TRP A 169 4.04 18.73 -10.32
N ILE A 170 2.80 18.71 -9.84
CA ILE A 170 1.95 17.52 -9.90
C ILE A 170 1.53 17.17 -11.33
N ARG A 171 1.50 18.16 -12.24
CA ARG A 171 1.19 17.98 -13.67
C ARG A 171 2.30 17.28 -14.47
N ARG A 172 3.53 17.27 -13.96
CA ARG A 172 4.65 16.58 -14.62
C ARG A 172 4.41 15.07 -14.62
N ASP A 173 4.90 14.39 -15.65
CA ASP A 173 4.80 12.93 -15.79
C ASP A 173 5.87 12.18 -14.98
N ASP A 174 6.87 12.88 -14.46
CA ASP A 174 8.00 12.35 -13.71
C ASP A 174 7.89 12.48 -12.18
N THR A 175 6.77 12.99 -11.67
CA THR A 175 6.54 13.20 -10.23
C THR A 175 5.64 12.14 -9.64
N TRP A 176 5.93 11.72 -8.41
CA TRP A 176 5.18 10.67 -7.75
C TRP A 176 3.98 11.23 -7.00
N GLY A 177 2.86 10.52 -7.10
CA GLY A 177 1.71 10.77 -6.23
C GLY A 177 1.87 10.13 -4.85
N GLY A 178 1.13 10.63 -3.86
CA GLY A 178 1.10 10.16 -2.48
C GLY A 178 -0.19 10.52 -1.73
N ALA A 179 -0.08 10.72 -0.43
CA ALA A 179 -1.23 10.86 0.47
C ALA A 179 -2.12 12.09 0.17
N ILE A 180 -1.53 13.20 -0.27
CA ILE A 180 -2.28 14.41 -0.63
C ILE A 180 -3.21 14.11 -1.82
N GLU A 181 -2.67 13.51 -2.88
CA GLU A 181 -3.42 13.12 -4.08
C GLU A 181 -4.50 12.07 -3.77
N VAL A 182 -4.20 11.07 -2.94
CA VAL A 182 -5.20 10.08 -2.51
C VAL A 182 -6.35 10.76 -1.76
N SER A 183 -6.06 11.72 -0.87
CA SER A 183 -7.08 12.50 -0.15
C SER A 183 -7.97 13.30 -1.09
N ILE A 184 -7.36 13.98 -2.08
CA ILE A 184 -8.09 14.75 -3.10
C ILE A 184 -8.99 13.84 -3.94
N LEU A 185 -8.44 12.73 -4.45
CA LEU A 185 -9.17 11.79 -5.29
C LEU A 185 -10.29 11.08 -4.51
N SER A 186 -10.08 10.78 -3.23
CA SER A 186 -11.14 10.25 -2.35
C SER A 186 -12.34 11.20 -2.26
N LYS A 187 -12.08 12.50 -2.05
CA LYS A 187 -13.11 13.54 -2.02
C LYS A 187 -13.82 13.68 -3.36
N PHE A 188 -13.05 13.76 -4.45
CA PHE A 188 -13.57 13.91 -5.81
C PHE A 188 -14.50 12.75 -6.20
N TYR A 189 -14.05 11.51 -6.03
CA TYR A 189 -14.85 10.33 -6.36
C TYR A 189 -15.92 9.99 -5.31
N ARG A 190 -15.98 10.71 -4.19
CA ARG A 190 -16.83 10.41 -3.03
C ARG A 190 -16.74 8.94 -2.61
N CYS A 191 -15.49 8.47 -2.50
CA CYS A 191 -15.13 7.08 -2.31
C CYS A 191 -14.02 6.98 -1.26
N GLU A 192 -14.20 6.11 -0.27
CA GLU A 192 -13.12 5.84 0.69
C GLU A 192 -12.01 5.05 -0.02
N ILE A 193 -10.77 5.53 0.06
CA ILE A 193 -9.62 4.84 -0.52
C ILE A 193 -8.80 4.27 0.63
N CYS A 194 -8.68 2.95 0.69
CA CYS A 194 -7.86 2.26 1.69
C CYS A 194 -6.53 1.83 1.06
N VAL A 195 -5.42 2.34 1.58
CA VAL A 195 -4.07 1.97 1.13
C VAL A 195 -3.48 0.98 2.13
N VAL A 196 -3.28 -0.26 1.69
CA VAL A 196 -2.61 -1.30 2.48
C VAL A 196 -1.09 -1.13 2.32
N ASP A 197 -0.44 -0.60 3.34
CA ASP A 197 1.01 -0.44 3.36
C ASP A 197 1.67 -1.74 3.83
N THR A 198 2.38 -2.41 2.92
CA THR A 198 3.04 -3.69 3.18
C THR A 198 4.33 -3.56 3.99
N GLN A 199 4.90 -2.35 4.09
CA GLN A 199 6.07 -2.09 4.91
C GLN A 199 5.70 -2.02 6.38
N THR A 200 4.60 -1.34 6.70
CA THR A 200 4.17 -1.10 8.08
C THR A 200 3.00 -1.96 8.52
N VAL A 201 2.39 -2.72 7.61
CA VAL A 201 1.23 -3.59 7.86
C VAL A 201 0.03 -2.78 8.39
N ARG A 202 -0.05 -1.50 8.02
CA ARG A 202 -1.17 -0.61 8.36
C ARG A 202 -2.08 -0.40 7.14
N VAL A 203 -3.31 0.04 7.42
CA VAL A 203 -4.25 0.46 6.39
C VAL A 203 -4.55 1.94 6.59
N ASP A 204 -4.06 2.78 5.68
CA ASP A 204 -4.34 4.21 5.68
C ASP A 204 -5.68 4.44 4.97
N ARG A 205 -6.67 4.96 5.70
CA ARG A 205 -8.06 5.14 5.21
C ARG A 205 -8.34 6.60 4.92
N PHE A 206 -8.46 6.93 3.64
CA PHE A 206 -8.78 8.28 3.19
C PHE A 206 -10.30 8.42 3.00
N GLY A 207 -10.91 9.39 3.68
CA GLY A 207 -12.36 9.62 3.65
C GLY A 207 -13.18 8.71 4.58
N GLU A 208 -12.57 8.15 5.63
CA GLU A 208 -13.22 7.24 6.59
C GLU A 208 -14.44 7.87 7.31
N ASP A 209 -14.33 9.15 7.65
CA ASP A 209 -15.32 9.94 8.38
C ASP A 209 -16.32 10.67 7.47
N ALA A 210 -16.10 10.65 6.15
CA ALA A 210 -16.93 11.36 5.18
C ALA A 210 -18.26 10.65 4.84
N GLY A 211 -18.50 9.46 5.39
CA GLY A 211 -19.75 8.72 5.19
C GLY A 211 -19.95 8.20 3.76
N TYR A 212 -18.87 8.03 2.99
CA TYR A 212 -18.93 7.50 1.64
C TYR A 212 -19.51 6.08 1.58
N ARG A 213 -20.31 5.81 0.55
CA ARG A 213 -20.96 4.49 0.36
C ARG A 213 -20.10 3.49 -0.37
N LYS A 214 -19.04 3.95 -1.03
CA LYS A 214 -18.10 3.14 -1.80
C LYS A 214 -16.74 3.16 -1.11
N ARG A 215 -16.03 2.05 -1.21
CA ARG A 215 -14.65 1.90 -0.79
C ARG A 215 -13.89 1.15 -1.86
N VAL A 216 -12.63 1.53 -2.05
CA VAL A 216 -11.66 0.85 -2.92
C VAL A 216 -10.37 0.57 -2.15
N LEU A 217 -9.57 -0.38 -2.64
CA LEU A 217 -8.34 -0.80 -1.98
C LEU A 217 -7.16 -0.71 -2.93
N LEU A 218 -6.07 -0.14 -2.44
CA LEU A 218 -4.75 -0.17 -3.06
C LEU A 218 -3.78 -0.94 -2.15
N ILE A 219 -2.70 -1.43 -2.73
CA ILE A 219 -1.54 -1.96 -1.98
C ILE A 219 -0.32 -1.11 -2.31
N TYR A 220 0.49 -0.83 -1.30
CA TYR A 220 1.68 0.01 -1.38
C TYR A 220 2.88 -0.67 -0.73
N ASP A 221 4.05 -0.57 -1.35
CA ASP A 221 5.28 -1.23 -0.88
C ASP A 221 6.41 -0.27 -0.47
N GLY A 222 6.12 1.04 -0.42
CA GLY A 222 7.08 2.10 -0.15
C GLY A 222 7.47 2.91 -1.38
N ILE A 223 7.29 2.36 -2.59
CA ILE A 223 7.63 3.05 -3.84
C ILE A 223 6.58 2.86 -4.94
N HIS A 224 5.76 1.81 -4.88
CA HIS A 224 4.82 1.44 -5.93
C HIS A 224 3.42 1.19 -5.39
N TYR A 225 2.42 1.62 -6.15
CA TYR A 225 1.01 1.34 -5.88
C TYR A 225 0.47 0.33 -6.89
N ASP A 226 -0.32 -0.63 -6.40
CA ASP A 226 -1.15 -1.47 -7.26
C ASP A 226 -2.61 -1.50 -6.77
N PRO A 227 -3.58 -1.64 -7.68
CA PRO A 227 -4.97 -1.86 -7.31
C PRO A 227 -5.21 -3.27 -6.76
N LEU A 228 -6.07 -3.36 -5.74
CA LEU A 228 -6.60 -4.61 -5.23
C LEU A 228 -8.03 -4.81 -5.74
N GLN A 229 -8.29 -6.00 -6.29
CA GLN A 229 -9.61 -6.38 -6.81
C GLN A 229 -10.11 -7.66 -6.15
N ARG A 230 -11.43 -7.83 -6.10
CA ARG A 230 -12.05 -9.06 -5.63
C ARG A 230 -12.08 -10.10 -6.74
N GLU A 231 -11.53 -11.27 -6.49
CA GLU A 231 -11.74 -12.44 -7.32
C GLU A 231 -13.06 -13.11 -6.94
N ALA A 232 -13.95 -13.27 -7.92
CA ALA A 232 -15.13 -14.11 -7.76
C ALA A 232 -14.73 -15.57 -8.03
N PRO A 233 -15.08 -16.52 -7.15
CA PRO A 233 -14.86 -17.92 -7.44
C PRO A 233 -15.69 -18.34 -8.66
N GLY A 234 -15.04 -18.89 -9.69
CA GLY A 234 -15.72 -19.63 -10.76
C GLY A 234 -16.10 -18.87 -12.05
N ARG A 235 -15.43 -17.78 -12.41
CA ARG A 235 -15.59 -17.22 -13.78
C ARG A 235 -14.31 -17.43 -14.59
N THR A 236 -14.16 -18.62 -15.16
CA THR A 236 -13.24 -18.88 -16.25
C THR A 236 -13.40 -17.76 -17.29
N ARG A 237 -12.34 -16.98 -17.51
CA ARG A 237 -12.29 -15.96 -18.56
C ARG A 237 -12.32 -16.68 -19.90
N ARG A 238 -13.51 -17.03 -20.41
CA ARG A 238 -13.70 -17.20 -21.85
C ARG A 238 -13.39 -15.83 -22.46
N ARG A 239 -12.26 -15.72 -23.16
CA ARG A 239 -11.93 -14.60 -24.02
C ARG A 239 -13.10 -14.39 -24.98
N ARG A 240 -13.95 -13.39 -24.73
CA ARG A 240 -14.91 -12.92 -25.72
C ARG A 240 -14.15 -11.97 -26.68
N PRO A 241 -14.31 -12.11 -28.00
CA PRO A 241 -13.74 -11.17 -28.94
C PRO A 241 -14.35 -9.78 -28.74
N SER A 242 -13.52 -8.77 -28.97
CA SER A 242 -13.81 -7.35 -28.86
C SER A 242 -15.01 -6.94 -29.70
N SER A 243 -16.05 -6.41 -29.06
CA SER A 243 -17.10 -5.60 -29.69
C SER A 243 -16.86 -4.12 -29.37
N PRO A 244 -17.20 -3.19 -30.28
CA PRO A 244 -16.84 -1.78 -30.15
C PRO A 244 -17.63 -1.09 -29.02
N ARG A 245 -17.02 -0.03 -28.47
CA ARG A 245 -17.50 0.77 -27.34
C ARG A 245 -18.90 1.35 -27.60
N PRO A 246 -19.84 1.29 -26.64
CA PRO A 246 -20.98 2.20 -26.63
C PRO A 246 -20.53 3.58 -26.14
N THR A 247 -20.72 4.60 -26.97
CA THR A 247 -20.64 6.02 -26.61
C THR A 247 -21.92 6.42 -25.89
N THR A 248 -22.02 6.18 -24.59
CA THR A 248 -22.97 6.89 -23.73
C THR A 248 -22.38 7.00 -22.33
N SER A 249 -22.37 8.23 -21.80
CA SER A 249 -22.01 8.60 -20.44
C SER A 249 -23.01 7.97 -19.45
N SER A 250 -22.83 6.69 -19.16
CA SER A 250 -23.49 6.02 -18.05
C SER A 250 -22.42 5.32 -17.20
N TRP A 251 -22.22 5.87 -16.01
CA TRP A 251 -21.27 5.36 -15.02
C TRP A 251 -21.54 3.87 -14.75
N PRO A 252 -20.55 2.96 -14.93
CA PRO A 252 -20.76 1.55 -14.69
C PRO A 252 -21.08 1.30 -13.21
N ARG A 253 -22.22 0.67 -12.93
CA ARG A 253 -22.48 0.06 -11.62
C ARG A 253 -21.55 -1.14 -11.48
N ARG A 254 -20.37 -1.01 -10.87
CA ARG A 254 -19.56 -2.19 -10.49
C ARG A 254 -18.54 -1.92 -9.38
N TRP A 255 -18.42 -2.95 -8.53
CA TRP A 255 -17.53 -3.15 -7.38
C TRP A 255 -17.49 -2.01 -6.35
N SER A 256 -18.39 -2.09 -5.36
CA SER A 256 -18.26 -1.34 -4.11
C SER A 256 -18.23 -2.35 -2.96
N TRP A 257 -17.27 -2.18 -2.04
CA TRP A 257 -17.31 -2.88 -0.77
C TRP A 257 -18.40 -2.24 0.09
N ARG A 258 -19.43 -3.01 0.39
CA ARG A 258 -20.53 -2.57 1.25
C ARG A 258 -20.11 -2.85 2.70
N THR A 259 -19.85 -1.82 3.48
CA THR A 259 -19.66 -1.95 4.93
C THR A 259 -20.99 -2.29 5.58
N ARG A 260 -21.10 -3.47 6.20
CA ARG A 260 -22.18 -3.71 7.17
C ARG A 260 -21.81 -2.95 8.45
N ARG A 261 -22.63 -1.97 8.85
CA ARG A 261 -22.56 -1.42 10.21
C ARG A 261 -23.08 -2.52 11.15
N GLY A 262 -22.21 -3.05 12.01
CA GLY A 262 -22.62 -3.90 13.12
C GLY A 262 -23.46 -3.06 14.10
N GLY A 263 -24.64 -3.56 14.45
CA GLY A 263 -25.54 -2.89 15.37
C GLY A 263 -25.34 -3.31 16.83
N SER A 264 -25.49 -2.30 17.69
CA SER A 264 -25.81 -2.30 19.13
C SER A 264 -24.72 -2.61 20.18
N GLY A 265 -24.53 -1.64 21.08
CA GLY A 265 -23.71 -1.70 22.30
C GLY A 265 -23.47 -0.31 22.93
N SER A 266 -24.46 0.19 23.68
CA SER A 266 -24.60 1.40 24.51
C SER A 266 -23.38 2.25 24.96
N SER A 267 -23.58 3.59 24.93
CA SER A 267 -23.08 4.70 25.82
C SER A 267 -21.56 4.93 25.95
N ARG A 268 -20.97 6.15 25.97
CA ARG A 268 -21.42 7.54 26.22
C ARG A 268 -20.33 8.53 25.70
N THR A 269 -20.78 9.75 25.37
CA THR A 269 -20.05 11.04 25.29
C THR A 269 -18.93 11.26 24.26
N SER A 270 -19.37 11.81 23.13
CA SER A 270 -18.76 12.86 22.31
C SER A 270 -17.73 13.76 23.00
N THR A 271 -16.52 13.86 22.43
CA THR A 271 -15.89 15.17 22.21
C THR A 271 -15.18 15.18 20.85
N ALA A 272 -15.51 16.19 20.05
CA ALA A 272 -14.99 16.42 18.72
C ALA A 272 -13.58 17.04 18.72
N SER A 273 -12.96 17.01 17.54
CA SER A 273 -11.86 17.86 17.07
C SER A 273 -10.44 17.44 17.44
N ARG A 274 -9.71 16.95 16.41
CA ARG A 274 -8.54 17.62 15.82
C ARG A 274 -8.08 16.87 14.56
N CYS A 275 -8.52 17.34 13.40
CA CYS A 275 -7.71 17.24 12.19
C CYS A 275 -6.61 18.31 12.30
N ALA A 276 -5.36 17.90 12.50
CA ALA A 276 -4.14 18.58 12.06
C ALA A 276 -2.91 17.81 12.57
N ALA A 277 -1.85 17.84 11.76
CA ALA A 277 -0.48 17.41 12.03
C ALA A 277 -0.13 15.93 11.77
N TRP A 278 -0.07 15.57 10.49
CA TRP A 278 1.01 14.68 10.01
C TRP A 278 1.89 15.48 9.02
N CYS A 279 2.68 16.41 9.56
CA CYS A 279 3.81 17.00 8.84
C CYS A 279 5.06 16.15 9.11
N ALA A 280 5.57 15.59 8.02
CA ALA A 280 6.98 15.48 7.64
C ALA A 280 8.04 15.28 8.75
N LYS A 281 8.73 14.14 8.66
CA LYS A 281 10.19 14.12 8.79
C LYS A 281 10.80 13.27 7.67
N PRO A 282 11.51 13.87 6.70
CA PRO A 282 12.51 13.13 5.93
C PRO A 282 13.75 12.96 6.81
N ALA A 283 14.10 11.72 7.12
CA ALA A 283 15.39 11.40 7.70
C ALA A 283 16.39 11.20 6.56
N TRP A 284 17.24 12.19 6.24
CA TRP A 284 18.60 12.02 5.71
C TRP A 284 19.34 13.38 5.75
N LEU A 285 20.37 13.47 6.62
CA LEU A 285 21.69 14.11 6.48
C LEU A 285 22.20 14.68 7.83
N GLY A 286 23.33 14.11 8.30
CA GLY A 286 24.42 14.79 9.00
C GLY A 286 24.20 15.36 10.42
N ARG A 287 24.89 14.79 11.42
CA ARG A 287 25.31 15.45 12.68
C ARG A 287 26.64 14.84 13.13
N PRO A 288 27.44 15.45 14.05
CA PRO A 288 27.21 16.65 14.89
C PRO A 288 28.43 17.64 14.88
N ARG A 289 28.49 18.82 15.52
CA ARG A 289 28.33 19.19 16.96
C ARG A 289 28.33 20.73 17.17
N HIS A 290 27.93 21.11 18.40
CA HIS A 290 28.05 22.38 19.17
C HIS A 290 26.71 23.11 19.39
N ALA A 291 26.09 22.97 20.58
CA ALA A 291 26.28 23.68 21.87
C ALA A 291 25.21 24.80 22.05
N ILE A 292 24.18 24.59 22.91
CA ILE A 292 23.92 25.30 24.21
C ILE A 292 23.53 26.79 24.01
N THR A 293 22.32 27.31 24.28
CA THR A 293 21.65 27.59 25.58
C THR A 293 20.23 28.22 25.39
N PRO A 294 19.38 28.34 26.44
CA PRO A 294 17.96 28.74 26.36
C PRO A 294 17.62 30.14 26.94
N ARG A 295 16.49 30.73 26.53
CA ARG A 295 15.71 31.83 27.18
C ARG A 295 14.48 32.13 26.28
N ARG A 296 13.29 32.55 26.71
CA ARG A 296 12.65 32.88 28.00
C ARG A 296 11.12 32.91 27.77
N ARG A 297 10.37 32.82 28.87
CA ARG A 297 8.89 32.85 28.98
C ARG A 297 8.24 34.10 28.38
N GLY A 298 7.03 33.94 27.81
CA GLY A 298 6.06 34.99 27.53
C GLY A 298 4.64 34.48 27.79
N THR A 299 3.92 35.18 28.66
CA THR A 299 2.59 34.92 29.21
C THR A 299 1.50 35.23 28.17
N LEU A 300 0.48 34.38 28.04
CA LEU A 300 -0.72 34.64 27.23
C LEU A 300 -1.85 35.15 28.14
N THR A 301 -2.30 36.37 27.89
CA THR A 301 -3.54 36.95 28.42
C THR A 301 -4.73 36.56 27.55
N LEU A 302 -5.82 36.20 28.21
CA LEU A 302 -7.09 35.79 27.63
C LEU A 302 -7.94 37.05 27.37
N GLU A 303 -8.16 37.42 26.11
CA GLU A 303 -9.13 38.46 25.74
C GLU A 303 -10.31 37.90 24.94
N ARG A 304 -11.38 38.67 25.03
CA ARG A 304 -12.79 38.27 25.10
C ARG A 304 -13.39 38.15 23.69
N CYS A 305 -14.27 37.17 23.54
CA CYS A 305 -15.03 36.90 22.32
C CYS A 305 -16.09 37.99 22.11
N GLU A 306 -15.93 38.83 21.08
CA GLU A 306 -16.98 39.72 20.59
C GLU A 306 -17.63 39.17 19.32
N ARG A 307 -18.94 39.41 19.22
CA ARG A 307 -19.90 38.76 18.33
C ARG A 307 -19.81 39.34 16.90
N PHE A 308 -19.91 38.46 15.90
CA PHE A 308 -20.15 38.84 14.51
C PHE A 308 -21.57 39.42 14.32
N PRO A 309 -21.76 40.47 13.50
CA PRO A 309 -23.07 40.88 13.00
C PRO A 309 -23.53 40.01 11.81
N PRO A 310 -24.85 39.88 11.56
CA PRO A 310 -25.38 39.09 10.44
C PRO A 310 -25.25 39.81 9.08
N ALA A 311 -25.21 39.01 8.01
CA ALA A 311 -25.04 39.40 6.62
C ALA A 311 -26.21 40.22 6.03
N PRO A 312 -25.97 41.07 5.00
CA PRO A 312 -27.01 41.88 4.37
C PRO A 312 -27.85 41.06 3.38
N THR A 313 -29.17 41.21 3.48
CA THR A 313 -30.13 40.88 2.42
C THR A 313 -30.24 42.05 1.46
N PHE A 314 -30.03 41.81 0.16
CA PHE A 314 -30.33 42.76 -0.91
C PHE A 314 -31.71 42.46 -1.53
N PRO A 315 -32.40 43.49 -2.08
CA PRO A 315 -33.79 43.41 -2.54
C PRO A 315 -33.99 42.56 -3.80
#